data_AF-A0A7C6Y6B4-F1
#
_entry.id   AF-A0A7C6Y6B4-F1
#
_cell.length_a   1.000
_cell.length_b   1.000
_cell.length_c   1.000
_cell.angle_alpha   90.00
_cell.angle_beta   90.00
_cell.angle_gamma   90.00
#
_symmetry.space_group_name_H-M   'P 1'
#
loop_
_entity.id
_entity.type
_entity.pdbx_description
1 polymer ?
#
loop_
_entity_poly.entity_id
_entity_poly.type
_entity_poly.pdbx_seq_one_letter_code
_entity_poly.pdbx_strand_id
1 'polypeptide(L)'
;MKNIKNKDLERSFKDLQECWRIEAKLLKTNEQLTIEESDFIKAEANSGSPLGEFLYGLYYLLNLQDEKTAEEWWSKFFYHSNGEALWKASGIFAFLGDEYYDWSMKCLRRAAWRQHPIAKAMYKEMKENPFKFPEA
;
A
#
# COMPACT_ATOMS: atom_id res chain seq x y z
N MET A 1 -18.28 -22.60 3.02
CA MET A 1 -18.17 -21.15 3.28
C MET A 1 -18.66 -20.88 4.70
N LYS A 2 -17.85 -20.27 5.59
CA LYS A 2 -18.32 -19.84 6.92
C LYS A 2 -19.22 -18.62 6.73
N ASN A 3 -20.44 -18.63 7.26
CA ASN A 3 -21.28 -17.44 7.29
C ASN A 3 -20.62 -16.40 8.21
N ILE A 4 -20.15 -15.31 7.63
CA ILE A 4 -19.67 -14.15 8.39
C ILE A 4 -20.90 -13.52 9.06
N LYS A 5 -20.83 -13.27 10.37
CA LYS A 5 -21.95 -12.66 11.09
C LYS A 5 -22.02 -11.17 10.73
N ASN A 6 -23.22 -10.59 10.67
CA ASN A 6 -23.40 -9.16 10.33
C ASN A 6 -22.55 -8.21 11.19
N LYS A 7 -22.34 -8.51 12.48
CA LYS A 7 -21.49 -7.71 13.36
C LYS A 7 -20.01 -7.71 12.95
N ASP A 8 -19.52 -8.83 12.43
CA ASP A 8 -18.13 -8.96 11.98
C ASP A 8 -17.94 -8.19 10.66
N LEU A 9 -18.95 -8.23 9.76
CA LEU A 9 -18.98 -7.41 8.55
C LEU A 9 -19.00 -5.91 8.84
N GLU A 10 -19.85 -5.45 9.76
CA GLU A 10 -19.93 -4.04 10.16
C GLU A 10 -18.61 -3.53 10.74
N ARG A 11 -17.93 -4.36 11.55
CA ARG A 11 -16.61 -4.05 12.07
C ARG A 11 -15.59 -3.92 10.93
N SER A 12 -15.53 -4.89 10.02
CA SER A 12 -14.63 -4.84 8.86
C SER A 12 -14.86 -3.61 7.97
N PHE A 13 -16.10 -3.13 7.85
CA PHE A 13 -16.37 -1.89 7.11
C PHE A 13 -15.83 -0.65 7.82
N LYS A 14 -15.97 -0.56 9.14
CA LYS A 14 -15.40 0.55 9.92
C LYS A 14 -13.88 0.55 9.86
N ASP A 15 -13.26 -0.62 10.02
CA ASP A 15 -11.81 -0.76 9.97
C ASP A 15 -11.27 -0.38 8.57
N LEU A 16 -11.98 -0.74 7.49
CA LEU A 16 -11.65 -0.33 6.13
C LEU A 16 -11.76 1.19 5.92
N GLN A 17 -12.83 1.82 6.42
CA GLN A 17 -13.00 3.28 6.36
C GLN A 17 -11.87 4.00 7.10
N GLU A 18 -11.48 3.48 8.26
CA GLU A 18 -10.39 4.04 9.05
C GLU A 18 -9.04 3.90 8.33
N CYS A 19 -8.78 2.76 7.70
CA CYS A 19 -7.60 2.59 6.86
C CYS A 19 -7.53 3.63 5.73
N TRP A 20 -8.65 3.90 5.03
CA TRP A 20 -8.68 4.91 3.97
C TRP A 20 -8.49 6.33 4.48
N ARG A 21 -9.03 6.63 5.67
CA ARG A 21 -8.80 7.93 6.33
C ARG A 21 -7.31 8.12 6.65
N ILE A 22 -6.67 7.09 7.19
CA ILE A 22 -5.23 7.10 7.52
C ILE A 22 -4.38 7.18 6.24
N GLU A 23 -4.72 6.46 5.18
CA GLU A 23 -4.06 6.57 3.88
C GLU A 23 -4.07 8.02 3.37
N ALA A 24 -5.23 8.68 3.41
CA ALA A 24 -5.37 10.06 3.00
C ALA A 24 -4.54 11.01 3.87
N LYS A 25 -4.50 10.75 5.18
CA LYS A 25 -3.71 11.54 6.12
C LYS A 25 -2.20 11.45 5.83
N LEU A 26 -1.70 10.24 5.59
CA LEU A 26 -0.29 10.01 5.26
C LEU A 26 0.09 10.58 3.88
N LEU A 27 -0.69 10.30 2.84
CA LEU A 27 -0.26 10.57 1.45
C LEU A 27 -0.76 11.91 0.89
N LYS A 28 -1.90 12.43 1.36
CA LYS A 28 -2.50 13.65 0.79
C LYS A 28 -2.25 14.88 1.66
N THR A 29 -2.36 14.73 2.98
CA THR A 29 -2.14 15.84 3.92
C THR A 29 -0.74 15.83 4.54
N ASN A 30 -0.02 14.70 4.42
CA ASN A 30 1.32 14.50 4.99
C ASN A 30 1.37 14.80 6.50
N GLU A 31 0.30 14.41 7.21
CA GLU A 31 0.16 14.63 8.63
C GLU A 31 0.66 13.43 9.45
N GLN A 32 1.27 13.73 10.59
CA GLN A 32 1.70 12.72 11.56
C GLN A 32 0.49 11.99 12.15
N LEU A 33 0.62 10.68 12.30
CA LEU A 33 -0.38 9.84 12.93
C LEU A 33 -0.34 10.02 14.44
N THR A 34 -1.50 9.96 15.08
CA THR A 34 -1.59 9.87 16.54
C THR A 34 -1.17 8.48 17.01
N ILE A 35 -0.96 8.34 18.33
CA ILE A 35 -0.64 7.04 18.92
C ILE A 35 -1.75 6.03 18.62
N GLU A 36 -3.01 6.42 18.77
CA GLU A 36 -4.17 5.56 18.53
C GLU A 36 -4.26 5.12 17.06
N GLU A 37 -4.00 6.04 16.12
CA GLU A 37 -3.98 5.73 14.69
C GLU A 37 -2.85 4.76 14.35
N SER A 38 -1.66 4.96 14.94
CA SER A 38 -0.50 4.08 14.75
C SER A 38 -0.72 2.68 15.35
N ASP A 39 -1.36 2.59 16.51
CA ASP A 39 -1.71 1.33 17.16
C ASP A 39 -2.78 0.58 16.36
N PHE A 40 -3.75 1.30 15.79
CA PHE A 40 -4.76 0.72 14.90
C PHE A 40 -4.14 0.07 13.67
N ILE A 41 -3.32 0.79 12.88
CA ILE A 41 -2.70 0.21 11.68
C ILE A 41 -1.69 -0.88 12.02
N LYS A 42 -1.03 -0.82 13.17
CA LYS A 42 -0.18 -1.90 13.68
C LYS A 42 -1.00 -3.16 13.96
N ALA A 43 -2.18 -3.03 14.57
CA ALA A 43 -3.07 -4.16 14.79
C ALA A 43 -3.55 -4.78 13.47
N GLU A 44 -3.95 -3.94 12.51
CA GLU A 44 -4.34 -4.38 11.17
C GLU A 44 -3.20 -5.09 10.43
N ALA A 45 -1.99 -4.52 10.44
CA ALA A 45 -0.82 -5.14 9.84
C ALA A 45 -0.48 -6.50 10.47
N ASN A 46 -0.54 -6.61 11.80
CA ASN A 46 -0.30 -7.87 12.51
C ASN A 46 -1.39 -8.92 12.27
N SER A 47 -2.58 -8.52 11.83
CA SER A 47 -3.65 -9.46 11.44
C SER A 47 -3.41 -10.11 10.07
N GLY A 48 -2.41 -9.64 9.31
CA GLY A 48 -2.16 -10.06 7.93
C GLY A 48 -3.06 -9.37 6.90
N SER A 49 -3.74 -8.29 7.29
CA SER A 49 -4.49 -7.43 6.37
C SER A 49 -3.51 -6.74 5.42
N PRO A 50 -3.59 -6.97 4.09
CA PRO A 50 -2.63 -6.37 3.18
C PRO A 50 -2.66 -4.83 3.21
N LEU A 51 -3.86 -4.24 3.36
CA LEU A 51 -4.00 -2.79 3.51
C LEU A 51 -3.31 -2.30 4.79
N GLY A 52 -3.48 -3.02 5.90
CA GLY A 52 -2.78 -2.72 7.16
C GLY A 52 -1.26 -2.80 7.02
N GLU A 53 -0.75 -3.87 6.40
CA GLU A 53 0.69 -4.04 6.13
C GLU A 53 1.25 -2.89 5.29
N PHE A 54 0.52 -2.47 4.25
CA PHE A 54 0.95 -1.36 3.40
C PHE A 54 0.98 -0.02 4.15
N LEU A 55 -0.10 0.31 4.88
CA LEU A 55 -0.21 1.55 5.64
C LEU A 55 0.80 1.62 6.77
N TYR A 56 1.09 0.51 7.44
CA TYR A 56 2.08 0.48 8.51
C TYR A 56 3.50 0.67 7.96
N GLY A 57 3.79 0.16 6.75
CA GLY A 57 5.01 0.51 6.04
C GLY A 57 5.10 2.00 5.69
N LEU A 58 4.02 2.61 5.18
CA LEU A 58 3.98 4.06 4.93
C LEU A 58 4.19 4.88 6.20
N TYR A 59 3.64 4.46 7.33
CA TYR A 59 3.87 5.10 8.63
C TYR A 59 5.34 5.08 9.03
N TYR A 60 6.03 3.91 8.91
CA TYR A 60 7.46 3.84 9.19
C TYR A 60 8.28 4.75 8.29
N LEU A 61 7.94 4.83 7.00
CA LEU A 61 8.62 5.74 6.09
C LEU A 61 8.37 7.21 6.45
N LEU A 62 7.11 7.63 6.49
CA LEU A 62 6.75 9.06 6.46
C LEU A 62 6.79 9.72 7.85
N ASN A 63 6.49 8.97 8.91
CA ASN A 63 6.44 9.51 10.27
C ASN A 63 7.68 9.17 11.09
N LEU A 64 8.26 7.98 10.88
CA LEU A 64 9.41 7.51 11.65
C LEU A 64 10.75 7.61 10.90
N GLN A 65 10.72 7.87 9.58
CA GLN A 65 11.91 7.93 8.73
C GLN A 65 12.76 6.64 8.81
N ASP A 66 12.10 5.50 8.99
CA ASP A 66 12.69 4.17 9.07
C ASP A 66 12.32 3.36 7.83
N GLU A 67 13.04 3.61 6.75
CA GLU A 67 12.86 2.97 5.45
C GLU A 67 13.03 1.46 5.53
N LYS A 68 14.00 0.99 6.33
CA LYS A 68 14.25 -0.45 6.48
C LYS A 68 13.02 -1.18 7.01
N THR A 69 12.41 -0.66 8.08
CA THR A 69 11.21 -1.29 8.64
C THR A 69 10.01 -1.13 7.69
N ALA A 70 9.93 -0.02 6.94
CA ALA A 70 8.92 0.15 5.91
C ALA A 70 8.99 -0.96 4.84
N GLU A 71 10.19 -1.27 4.34
CA GLU A 71 10.40 -2.32 3.34
C GLU A 71 10.06 -3.73 3.84
N GLU A 72 10.27 -4.01 5.13
CA GLU A 72 9.86 -5.28 5.75
C GLU A 72 8.34 -5.45 5.69
N TRP A 73 7.58 -4.39 5.95
CA TRP A 73 6.12 -4.42 5.86
C TRP A 73 5.60 -4.44 4.42
N TRP A 74 6.19 -3.65 3.52
CA TRP A 74 5.83 -3.69 2.10
C TRP A 74 6.15 -5.03 1.45
N SER A 75 7.17 -5.73 1.93
CA SER A 75 7.47 -7.10 1.51
C SER A 75 6.31 -8.04 1.87
N LYS A 76 5.79 -7.97 3.10
CA LYS A 76 4.61 -8.77 3.50
C LYS A 76 3.38 -8.42 2.65
N PHE A 77 3.09 -7.13 2.52
CA PHE A 77 2.02 -6.63 1.65
C PHE A 77 2.11 -7.20 0.24
N PHE A 78 3.31 -7.17 -0.36
CA PHE A 78 3.54 -7.67 -1.71
C PHE A 78 3.21 -9.16 -1.85
N TYR A 79 3.48 -9.96 -0.81
CA TYR A 79 3.16 -11.39 -0.82
C TYR A 79 1.68 -11.68 -0.56
N HIS A 80 1.02 -10.89 0.28
CA HIS A 80 -0.40 -11.07 0.63
C HIS A 80 -1.38 -10.38 -0.33
N SER A 81 -0.88 -9.48 -1.20
CA SER A 81 -1.70 -8.74 -2.16
C SER A 81 -1.78 -9.35 -3.55
N ASN A 82 -2.74 -8.84 -4.33
CA ASN A 82 -2.98 -9.22 -5.71
C ASN A 82 -3.41 -8.01 -6.57
N GLY A 83 -3.49 -8.26 -7.89
CA GLY A 83 -4.14 -7.44 -8.92
C GLY A 83 -4.25 -5.94 -8.64
N GLU A 84 -5.43 -5.53 -8.19
CA GLU A 84 -5.81 -4.12 -8.00
C GLU A 84 -5.01 -3.44 -6.88
N ALA A 85 -4.84 -4.10 -5.73
CA ALA A 85 -4.07 -3.54 -4.61
C ALA A 85 -2.60 -3.29 -5.00
N LEU A 86 -2.01 -4.24 -5.73
CA LEU A 86 -0.63 -4.09 -6.24
C LEU A 86 -0.55 -3.00 -7.31
N TRP A 87 -1.55 -2.84 -8.17
CA TRP A 87 -1.60 -1.75 -9.13
C TRP A 87 -1.69 -0.39 -8.42
N LYS A 88 -2.57 -0.23 -7.43
CA LYS A 88 -2.67 1.00 -6.64
C LYS A 88 -1.34 1.32 -5.94
N ALA A 89 -0.73 0.33 -5.29
CA ALA A 89 0.56 0.49 -4.63
C ALA A 89 1.67 0.89 -5.60
N SER A 90 1.67 0.39 -6.84
CA SER A 90 2.66 0.82 -7.84
C SER A 90 2.60 2.32 -8.14
N GLY A 91 1.39 2.90 -8.19
CA GLY A 91 1.21 4.34 -8.34
C GLY A 91 1.66 5.13 -7.11
N ILE A 92 1.46 4.59 -5.91
CA ILE A 92 1.91 5.22 -4.66
C ILE A 92 3.43 5.23 -4.57
N PHE A 93 4.11 4.10 -4.85
CA PHE A 93 5.57 4.07 -4.88
C PHE A 93 6.15 5.04 -5.90
N ALA A 94 5.56 5.11 -7.08
CA ALA A 94 5.90 6.10 -8.10
C ALA A 94 5.75 7.55 -7.60
N PHE A 95 4.72 7.82 -6.78
CA PHE A 95 4.50 9.14 -6.18
C PHE A 95 5.50 9.48 -5.06
N LEU A 96 6.01 8.48 -4.34
CA LEU A 96 6.92 8.69 -3.20
C LEU A 96 8.31 9.15 -3.64
N GLY A 97 8.76 8.84 -4.85
CA GLY A 97 10.05 9.28 -5.37
C GLY A 97 10.74 8.24 -6.26
N ASP A 98 11.80 8.67 -6.94
CA ASP A 98 12.61 7.83 -7.84
C ASP A 98 13.26 6.66 -7.09
N GLU A 99 13.58 6.81 -5.80
CA GLU A 99 14.12 5.76 -4.95
C GLU A 99 13.18 4.56 -4.78
N TYR A 100 11.86 4.76 -4.95
CA TYR A 100 10.85 3.71 -4.88
C TYR A 100 10.43 3.16 -6.25
N TYR A 101 11.14 3.52 -7.33
CA TYR A 101 10.86 3.03 -8.67
C TYR A 101 10.86 1.50 -8.76
N ASP A 102 11.84 0.85 -8.13
CA ASP A 102 11.96 -0.61 -8.14
C ASP A 102 10.77 -1.28 -7.43
N TRP A 103 10.28 -0.68 -6.34
CA TRP A 103 9.07 -1.12 -5.66
C TRP A 103 7.82 -0.93 -6.53
N SER A 104 7.71 0.20 -7.22
CA SER A 104 6.65 0.45 -8.20
C SER A 104 6.62 -0.64 -9.28
N MET A 105 7.77 -0.90 -9.90
CA MET A 105 7.92 -1.89 -10.96
C MET A 105 7.68 -3.33 -10.48
N LYS A 106 8.11 -3.67 -9.27
CA LYS A 106 7.88 -4.96 -8.63
C LYS A 106 6.39 -5.24 -8.46
N CYS A 107 5.65 -4.27 -7.91
CA CYS A 107 4.19 -4.35 -7.77
C CYS A 107 3.48 -4.45 -9.12
N LEU A 108 3.84 -3.57 -10.06
CA LEU A 108 3.21 -3.50 -11.37
C LEU A 108 3.40 -4.79 -12.19
N ARG A 109 4.59 -5.38 -12.16
CA ARG A 109 4.89 -6.67 -12.79
C ARG A 109 3.97 -7.78 -12.28
N ARG A 110 3.76 -7.85 -10.96
CA ARG A 110 2.92 -8.90 -10.34
C ARG A 110 1.44 -8.67 -10.61
N ALA A 111 0.98 -7.41 -10.60
CA ALA A 111 -0.37 -7.04 -11.01
C ALA A 111 -0.64 -7.42 -12.48
N ALA A 112 0.29 -7.13 -13.39
CA ALA A 112 0.22 -7.46 -14.80
C ALA A 112 0.16 -8.98 -15.05
N TRP A 113 0.96 -9.77 -14.32
CA TRP A 113 0.95 -11.23 -14.43
C TRP A 113 -0.41 -11.85 -14.02
N ARG A 114 -1.11 -11.22 -13.07
CA ARG A 114 -2.47 -11.58 -12.67
C ARG A 114 -3.56 -11.06 -13.62
N GLN A 115 -3.16 -10.65 -14.83
CA GLN A 115 -4.03 -10.18 -15.92
C GLN A 115 -4.80 -8.89 -15.61
N HIS A 116 -4.31 -8.04 -14.69
CA HIS A 116 -4.89 -6.71 -14.52
C HIS A 116 -4.68 -5.88 -15.81
N PRO A 117 -5.73 -5.52 -16.57
CA PRO A 117 -5.57 -5.01 -17.94
C PRO A 117 -4.74 -3.74 -18.02
N ILE A 118 -4.98 -2.80 -17.11
CA ILE A 118 -4.25 -1.53 -17.02
C ILE A 118 -2.80 -1.76 -16.60
N ALA A 119 -2.56 -2.70 -15.68
CA ALA A 119 -1.21 -2.95 -15.17
C ALA A 119 -0.31 -3.54 -16.25
N LYS A 120 -0.86 -4.36 -17.15
CA LYS A 120 -0.12 -4.94 -18.27
C LYS A 120 0.34 -3.87 -19.27
N ALA A 121 -0.54 -2.91 -19.60
CA ALA A 121 -0.19 -1.79 -20.47
C ALA A 121 0.87 -0.90 -19.82
N MET A 122 0.66 -0.50 -18.56
CA MET A 122 1.61 0.34 -17.81
C MET A 122 2.96 -0.33 -17.61
N TYR A 123 3.00 -1.64 -17.32
CA TYR A 123 4.27 -2.36 -17.14
C TYR A 123 5.10 -2.40 -18.43
N LYS A 124 4.43 -2.51 -19.59
CA LYS A 124 5.11 -2.44 -20.88
C LYS A 124 5.66 -1.03 -21.12
N GLU A 125 4.83 -0.01 -20.89
CA GLU A 125 5.21 1.38 -21.06
C GLU A 125 6.41 1.75 -20.18
N MET A 126 6.36 1.47 -18.88
CA MET A 126 7.45 1.82 -17.94
C MET A 126 8.78 1.11 -18.22
N LYS A 127 8.76 -0.02 -18.94
CA LYS A 127 9.99 -0.67 -19.40
C LYS A 127 10.65 0.05 -20.57
N GLU A 128 9.83 0.58 -21.48
CA GLU A 128 10.27 1.24 -22.70
C GLU A 128 10.60 2.70 -22.41
N ASN A 129 9.78 3.34 -21.57
CA ASN A 129 9.89 4.72 -21.12
C ASN A 129 9.82 4.76 -19.59
N PRO A 130 10.94 4.56 -18.87
CA PRO A 130 10.97 4.75 -17.44
C PRO A 130 10.50 6.17 -17.12
N PHE A 131 9.46 6.29 -16.28
CA PHE A 131 9.04 7.60 -15.81
C PHE A 131 10.21 8.20 -15.03
N LYS A 132 10.69 9.37 -15.46
CA LYS A 132 11.40 10.28 -14.57
C LYS A 132 10.32 10.98 -13.77
N PHE A 133 10.17 10.64 -12.49
CA PHE A 133 9.21 11.35 -11.67
C PHE A 133 9.75 12.77 -11.46
N PRO A 134 8.91 13.81 -11.59
CA PRO A 134 9.36 15.17 -11.34
C PRO A 134 9.97 15.24 -9.94
N GLU A 135 11.15 15.87 -9.81
CA GLU A 135 11.77 16.14 -8.52
C GLU A 135 10.73 16.83 -7.61
N ALA A 136 10.54 16.29 -6.40
CA ALA A 136 9.56 16.76 -5.42
C ALA A 136 9.83 18.18 -4.92
#